data_AF-A0A4V2SX44-F1
#
_entry.id   AF-A0A4V2SX44-F1
#
_cell.length_a   1.000
_cell.length_b   1.000
_cell.length_c   1.000
_cell.angle_alpha   90.00
_cell.angle_beta   90.00
_cell.angle_gamma   90.00
#
_symmetry.space_group_name_H-M   'P 1'
#
loop_
_entity.id
_entity.type
_entity.pdbx_description
1 polymer ?
#
loop_
_entity_poly.entity_id
_entity_poly.type
_entity_poly.pdbx_seq_one_letter_code
_entity_poly.pdbx_strand_id
1 'polypeptide(L)'
;MSDAAGFVLNLSVGRAEQLQAEADGRGVFPEVVPDFAHSRNVPLTCLISVGGRSITHVAPARRGFRAGVGLRRLNIGPMIELTSPVSKRALTAAVGPRFRRHLVQRLRVGGLMPPATFTAAVEALMDLAADVRPALVRFGSSRRERLARLTPEQRRSLAMQKDTLTTALAIADIDRAPVQEWDPPVDGERATSFLDGLPQMREREDLMVVADLMRVPGFEFVREVAHGAAQFESERTRLTVVMANHLPLEEQLGADLVYFNETYRSFVIVQYKAMEGDDDDGAVFRLPSAQLALELERMERHLELLRGCPQNATRQGYRMLENPFFLKLCPRMQFTPDSQALVKGMYLTLDHWKLIEADETMVGSRGGRIVTYGNVGRHLDNSAFVRVVADAWVGTTVEQSDVLERLIREVLATGRTVTFAVKSDKPPPGDAEQASAMDFIQPHDEQEPPLVVSIG
;
A
#
# COMPACT_ATOMS: atom_id res chain seq x y z
N MET A 1 1.36 -20.02 0.16
CA MET A 1 1.98 -18.69 0.36
C MET A 1 3.19 -18.59 -0.55
N SER A 2 3.32 -17.53 -1.35
CA SER A 2 4.54 -17.32 -2.13
C SER A 2 5.36 -16.24 -1.46
N ASP A 3 6.44 -16.63 -0.79
CA ASP A 3 7.50 -15.72 -0.38
C ASP A 3 8.25 -15.20 -1.61
N ALA A 4 9.03 -14.13 -1.44
CA ALA A 4 9.99 -13.73 -2.45
C ALA A 4 10.85 -14.92 -2.90
N ALA A 5 11.04 -15.06 -4.21
CA ALA A 5 11.72 -16.22 -4.79
C ALA A 5 12.74 -15.80 -5.86
N GLY A 6 13.69 -16.68 -6.11
CA GLY A 6 14.69 -16.47 -7.15
C GLY A 6 14.35 -17.18 -8.44
N PHE A 7 14.62 -16.54 -9.57
CA PHE A 7 14.54 -17.14 -10.90
C PHE A 7 15.92 -17.12 -11.54
N VAL A 8 16.37 -18.22 -12.13
CA VAL A 8 17.59 -18.22 -12.94
C VAL A 8 17.24 -18.03 -14.40
N LEU A 9 17.86 -17.05 -15.04
CA LEU A 9 17.71 -16.78 -16.47
C LEU A 9 19.06 -16.94 -17.17
N ASN A 10 19.09 -17.75 -18.22
CA ASN A 10 20.27 -17.93 -19.06
C ASN A 10 20.00 -17.25 -20.40
N LEU A 11 20.82 -16.28 -20.77
CA LEU A 11 20.70 -15.51 -22.01
C LEU A 11 21.92 -15.73 -22.90
N SER A 12 21.70 -15.73 -24.22
CA SER A 12 22.79 -15.51 -25.17
C SER A 12 23.22 -14.03 -25.12
N VAL A 13 24.45 -13.74 -25.56
CA VAL A 13 24.97 -12.36 -25.60
C VAL A 13 24.05 -11.48 -26.44
N GLY A 14 23.70 -11.91 -27.65
CA GLY A 14 22.80 -11.15 -28.53
C GLY A 14 21.38 -10.96 -27.96
N ARG A 15 20.85 -11.92 -27.18
CA ARG A 15 19.54 -11.73 -26.54
C ARG A 15 19.61 -10.74 -25.37
N ALA A 16 20.72 -10.70 -24.63
CA ALA A 16 20.92 -9.71 -23.57
C ALA A 16 20.99 -8.29 -24.13
N GLU A 17 21.72 -8.08 -25.23
CA GLU A 17 21.79 -6.80 -25.95
C GLU A 17 20.41 -6.39 -26.49
N GLN A 18 19.68 -7.33 -27.08
CA GLN A 18 18.33 -7.08 -27.58
C GLN A 18 17.36 -6.72 -26.44
N LEU A 19 17.42 -7.42 -25.30
CA LEU A 19 16.59 -7.09 -24.15
C LEU A 19 16.86 -5.65 -23.70
N GLN A 20 18.13 -5.26 -23.55
CA GLN A 20 18.49 -3.90 -23.15
C GLN A 20 17.91 -2.83 -24.11
N ALA A 21 17.85 -3.13 -25.41
CA ALA A 21 17.27 -2.24 -26.42
C ALA A 21 15.74 -2.25 -26.46
N GLU A 22 15.09 -3.35 -26.04
CA GLU A 22 13.63 -3.56 -26.01
C GLU A 22 12.97 -3.05 -24.71
N ALA A 23 13.69 -2.31 -23.87
CA ALA A 23 13.12 -1.69 -22.67
C ALA A 23 11.86 -0.89 -23.06
N ASP A 24 10.74 -1.16 -22.38
CA ASP A 24 9.61 -0.24 -22.47
C ASP A 24 9.99 1.13 -21.87
N GLY A 25 9.12 2.13 -22.01
CA GLY A 25 9.33 3.45 -21.42
C GLY A 25 9.51 3.45 -19.88
N ARG A 26 9.42 2.29 -19.21
CA ARG A 26 9.62 2.09 -17.77
C ARG A 26 10.84 1.20 -17.46
N GLY A 27 11.66 0.84 -18.45
CA GLY A 27 12.86 0.02 -18.26
C GLY A 27 12.55 -1.44 -17.88
N VAL A 28 11.37 -1.95 -18.25
CA VAL A 28 10.98 -3.33 -18.01
C VAL A 28 11.14 -4.16 -19.29
N PHE A 29 11.89 -5.26 -19.17
CA PHE A 29 12.22 -6.18 -20.25
C PHE A 29 11.36 -7.45 -20.17
N PRO A 30 10.49 -7.70 -21.14
CA PRO A 30 9.70 -8.91 -21.16
C PRO A 30 10.42 -10.09 -21.81
N GLU A 31 10.61 -11.17 -21.07
CA GLU A 31 11.20 -12.40 -21.58
C GLU A 31 10.20 -13.55 -21.53
N VAL A 32 10.14 -14.36 -22.60
CA VAL A 32 9.28 -15.55 -22.65
C VAL A 32 10.04 -16.74 -22.08
N VAL A 33 9.52 -17.31 -21.00
CA VAL A 33 10.14 -18.43 -20.28
C VAL A 33 9.16 -19.61 -20.15
N PRO A 34 9.65 -20.83 -19.86
CA PRO A 34 8.78 -21.96 -19.52
C PRO A 34 7.84 -21.65 -18.35
N ASP A 35 6.66 -22.25 -18.37
CA ASP A 35 5.63 -22.01 -17.36
C ASP A 35 6.13 -22.29 -15.92
N PHE A 36 5.94 -21.34 -15.00
CA PHE A 36 6.30 -21.50 -13.57
C PHE A 36 5.27 -20.87 -12.62
N ALA A 37 4.92 -21.57 -11.54
CA ALA A 37 3.89 -21.09 -10.60
C ALA A 37 4.49 -20.10 -9.59
N HIS A 38 4.04 -18.85 -9.64
CA HIS A 38 4.40 -17.81 -8.68
C HIS A 38 3.30 -16.73 -8.64
N SER A 39 3.18 -15.95 -7.58
CA SER A 39 2.25 -14.80 -7.58
C SER A 39 2.78 -13.71 -8.51
N ARG A 40 1.90 -12.96 -9.18
CA ARG A 40 2.32 -11.77 -9.96
C ARG A 40 2.54 -10.54 -9.07
N ASN A 41 2.01 -10.59 -7.85
CA ASN A 41 2.05 -9.50 -6.89
C ASN A 41 3.23 -9.64 -5.92
N VAL A 42 3.98 -10.74 -6.00
CA VAL A 42 5.18 -10.99 -5.19
C VAL A 42 6.40 -10.84 -6.10
N PRO A 43 7.45 -10.13 -5.66
CA PRO A 43 8.65 -9.92 -6.43
C PRO A 43 9.46 -11.21 -6.57
N LEU A 44 10.16 -11.29 -7.68
CA LEU A 44 11.22 -12.25 -7.95
C LEU A 44 12.56 -11.52 -8.01
N THR A 45 13.62 -12.24 -7.73
CA THR A 45 14.98 -11.81 -8.06
C THR A 45 15.51 -12.70 -9.16
N CYS A 46 15.90 -12.10 -10.27
CA CYS A 46 16.51 -12.82 -11.37
C CYS A 46 18.02 -12.89 -11.19
N LEU A 47 18.59 -14.11 -11.17
CA LEU A 47 20.03 -14.33 -11.34
C LEU A 47 20.27 -14.61 -12.82
N ILE A 48 20.95 -13.69 -13.50
CA ILE A 48 21.08 -13.69 -14.96
C ILE A 48 22.50 -14.10 -15.35
N SER A 49 22.59 -15.08 -16.22
CA SER A 49 23.83 -15.55 -16.83
C SER A 49 23.84 -15.23 -18.32
N VAL A 50 24.66 -14.27 -18.72
CA VAL A 50 24.91 -13.96 -20.13
C VAL A 50 26.10 -14.80 -20.60
N GLY A 51 25.95 -15.56 -21.68
CA GLY A 51 27.01 -16.45 -22.20
C GLY A 51 27.27 -17.71 -21.34
N GLY A 52 26.47 -17.93 -20.30
CA GLY A 52 26.22 -19.24 -19.70
C GLY A 52 27.20 -19.75 -18.63
N ARG A 53 28.37 -19.14 -18.42
CA ARG A 53 29.39 -19.64 -17.45
C ARG A 53 29.32 -18.99 -16.06
N SER A 54 28.93 -17.73 -16.01
CA SER A 54 28.90 -16.93 -14.79
C SER A 54 27.57 -16.23 -14.64
N ILE A 55 27.20 -15.93 -13.40
CA ILE A 55 26.20 -14.92 -13.09
C ILE A 55 26.86 -13.57 -13.34
N THR A 56 26.24 -12.80 -14.23
CA THR A 56 26.76 -11.51 -14.72
C THR A 56 25.88 -10.36 -14.29
N HIS A 57 24.58 -10.62 -14.08
CA HIS A 57 23.64 -9.59 -13.68
C HIS A 57 22.67 -10.12 -12.63
N VAL A 58 22.12 -9.21 -11.83
CA VAL A 58 20.94 -9.43 -11.00
C VAL A 58 19.88 -8.40 -11.35
N ALA A 59 18.61 -8.79 -11.31
CA ALA A 59 17.52 -7.87 -11.61
C ALA A 59 16.28 -8.18 -10.77
N PRO A 60 15.51 -7.17 -10.35
CA PRO A 60 14.16 -7.41 -9.88
C PRO A 60 13.33 -7.98 -11.05
N ALA A 61 12.41 -8.90 -10.76
CA ALA A 61 11.54 -9.48 -11.77
C ALA A 61 10.14 -9.76 -11.22
N ARG A 62 9.18 -9.95 -12.11
CA ARG A 62 7.80 -10.32 -11.77
C ARG A 62 7.24 -11.31 -12.79
N ARG A 63 6.36 -12.19 -12.31
CA ARG A 63 5.61 -13.07 -13.20
C ARG A 63 4.56 -12.27 -13.97
N GLY A 64 4.63 -12.31 -15.30
CA GLY A 64 3.65 -11.74 -16.21
C GLY A 64 2.48 -12.68 -16.52
N PHE A 65 1.75 -12.35 -17.59
CA PHE A 65 0.66 -13.18 -18.13
C PHE A 65 1.22 -14.39 -18.90
N ARG A 66 0.33 -15.32 -19.28
CA ARG A 66 0.70 -16.40 -20.20
C ARG A 66 1.10 -15.80 -21.54
N ALA A 67 2.16 -16.35 -22.14
CA ALA A 67 2.66 -15.94 -23.45
C ALA A 67 2.37 -17.00 -24.54
N GLY A 68 1.75 -18.12 -24.15
CA GLY A 68 1.42 -19.25 -25.01
C GLY A 68 1.14 -20.50 -24.20
N VAL A 69 0.96 -21.63 -24.87
CA VAL A 69 0.82 -22.95 -24.22
C VAL A 69 2.16 -23.32 -23.58
N GLY A 70 2.18 -23.54 -22.26
CA GLY A 70 3.40 -23.88 -21.53
C GLY A 70 4.42 -22.75 -21.39
N LEU A 71 4.05 -21.51 -21.75
CA LEU A 71 4.93 -20.34 -21.73
C LEU A 71 4.34 -19.21 -20.89
N ARG A 72 5.24 -18.50 -20.20
CA ARG A 72 4.92 -17.38 -19.31
C ARG A 72 5.84 -16.21 -19.60
N ARG A 73 5.30 -15.00 -19.55
CA ARG A 73 6.11 -13.78 -19.57
C ARG A 73 6.79 -13.59 -18.21
N LEU A 74 8.09 -13.32 -18.21
CA LEU A 74 8.88 -12.85 -17.08
C LEU A 74 9.20 -11.39 -17.34
N ASN A 75 8.67 -10.49 -16.52
CA ASN A 75 8.96 -9.07 -16.61
C ASN A 75 10.21 -8.79 -15.75
N ILE A 76 11.31 -8.43 -16.37
CA ILE A 76 12.60 -8.18 -15.73
C ILE A 76 12.75 -6.66 -15.65
N GLY A 77 13.04 -6.11 -14.47
CA GLY A 77 13.33 -4.68 -14.33
C GLY A 77 14.78 -4.35 -14.71
N PRO A 78 15.26 -3.17 -14.33
CA PRO A 78 16.64 -2.74 -14.58
C PRO A 78 17.66 -3.79 -14.12
N MET A 79 18.55 -4.18 -15.02
CA MET A 79 19.61 -5.16 -14.72
C MET A 79 20.80 -4.45 -14.07
N ILE A 80 21.25 -4.99 -12.94
CA ILE A 80 22.45 -4.56 -12.25
C ILE A 80 23.57 -5.51 -12.66
N GLU A 81 24.55 -4.97 -13.39
CA GLU A 81 25.76 -5.72 -13.77
C GLU A 81 26.66 -5.93 -12.55
N LEU A 82 27.19 -7.14 -12.43
CA LEU A 82 28.17 -7.47 -11.39
C LEU A 82 29.54 -6.97 -11.84
N THR A 83 30.18 -6.17 -10.98
CA THR A 83 31.57 -5.71 -11.16
C THR A 83 32.53 -6.89 -11.35
N SER A 84 32.24 -8.01 -10.70
CA SER A 84 32.96 -9.27 -10.85
C SER A 84 32.00 -10.43 -11.12
N PRO A 85 31.91 -10.92 -12.37
CA PRO A 85 31.03 -12.04 -12.70
C PRO A 85 31.35 -13.29 -11.86
N VAL A 86 30.33 -13.81 -11.18
CA VAL A 86 30.49 -14.97 -10.28
C VAL A 86 30.26 -16.26 -11.06
N SER A 87 31.31 -17.08 -11.17
CA SER A 87 31.18 -18.36 -11.87
C SER A 87 30.13 -19.27 -11.22
N LYS A 88 29.33 -19.96 -12.04
CA LYS A 88 28.32 -20.91 -11.55
C LYS A 88 28.91 -21.99 -10.65
N ARG A 89 30.18 -22.36 -10.89
CA ARG A 89 30.94 -23.33 -10.09
C ARG A 89 31.29 -22.76 -8.71
N ALA A 90 31.78 -21.53 -8.64
CA ALA A 90 32.09 -20.87 -7.37
C ALA A 90 30.83 -20.70 -6.52
N LEU A 91 29.73 -20.22 -7.13
CA LEU A 91 28.44 -20.09 -6.43
C LEU A 91 27.95 -21.44 -5.88
N THR A 92 28.05 -22.52 -6.69
CA THR A 92 27.68 -23.87 -6.23
C THR A 92 28.59 -24.38 -5.11
N ALA A 93 29.88 -24.08 -5.14
CA ALA A 93 30.82 -24.51 -4.10
C ALA A 93 30.54 -23.81 -2.75
N ALA A 94 30.17 -22.54 -2.81
CA ALA A 94 29.88 -21.69 -1.65
C ALA A 94 28.57 -22.06 -0.93
N VAL A 95 27.58 -22.66 -1.62
CA VAL A 95 26.36 -23.14 -0.93
C VAL A 95 26.55 -24.48 -0.23
N GLY A 96 25.80 -24.66 0.86
CA GLY A 96 25.79 -25.90 1.64
C GLY A 96 25.40 -27.14 0.79
N PRO A 97 25.96 -28.35 1.09
CA PRO A 97 25.80 -29.54 0.25
C PRO A 97 24.35 -29.90 -0.11
N ARG A 98 23.42 -29.72 0.83
CA ARG A 98 21.98 -30.00 0.65
C ARG A 98 21.32 -29.17 -0.45
N PHE A 99 21.85 -28.00 -0.80
CA PHE A 99 21.28 -27.10 -1.80
C PHE A 99 21.91 -27.24 -3.19
N ARG A 100 23.10 -27.86 -3.28
CA ARG A 100 23.92 -27.92 -4.51
C ARG A 100 23.17 -28.57 -5.68
N ARG A 101 22.49 -29.70 -5.44
CA ARG A 101 21.78 -30.43 -6.50
C ARG A 101 20.74 -29.55 -7.21
N HIS A 102 19.88 -28.87 -6.44
CA HIS A 102 18.84 -27.99 -6.99
C HIS A 102 19.43 -26.73 -7.62
N LEU A 103 20.46 -26.15 -7.01
CA LEU A 103 21.13 -24.97 -7.56
C LEU A 103 21.79 -25.29 -8.92
N VAL A 104 22.57 -26.37 -9.01
CA VAL A 104 23.22 -26.80 -10.26
C VAL A 104 22.18 -27.02 -11.37
N GLN A 105 21.07 -27.69 -11.05
CA GLN A 105 19.99 -27.90 -11.99
C GLN A 105 19.46 -26.55 -12.52
N ARG A 106 19.16 -25.60 -11.63
CA ARG A 106 18.61 -24.28 -12.02
C ARG A 106 19.61 -23.39 -12.74
N LEU A 107 20.88 -23.41 -12.35
CA LEU A 107 21.96 -22.74 -13.07
C LEU A 107 22.14 -23.26 -14.50
N ARG A 108 21.84 -24.54 -14.74
CA ARG A 108 21.90 -25.16 -16.07
C ARG A 108 20.67 -24.87 -16.92
N VAL A 109 19.47 -25.15 -16.41
CA VAL A 109 18.23 -25.11 -17.21
C VAL A 109 17.43 -23.82 -17.06
N GLY A 110 17.75 -22.98 -16.08
CA GLY A 110 16.95 -21.83 -15.69
C GLY A 110 15.70 -22.20 -14.88
N GLY A 111 14.89 -21.19 -14.58
CA GLY A 111 13.61 -21.35 -13.91
C GLY A 111 13.60 -20.98 -12.43
N LEU A 112 12.44 -21.14 -11.81
CA LEU A 112 12.19 -20.80 -10.41
C LEU A 112 12.97 -21.72 -9.46
N MET A 113 13.70 -21.12 -8.53
CA MET A 113 14.43 -21.83 -7.48
C MET A 113 13.53 -22.12 -6.28
N PRO A 114 13.72 -23.27 -5.60
CA PRO A 114 13.10 -23.50 -4.29
C PRO A 114 13.52 -22.41 -3.29
N PRO A 115 12.64 -21.95 -2.39
CA PRO A 115 12.94 -20.82 -1.49
C PRO A 115 14.22 -20.99 -0.67
N ALA A 116 14.45 -22.16 -0.08
CA ALA A 116 15.64 -22.42 0.71
C ALA A 116 16.94 -22.43 -0.14
N THR A 117 16.86 -22.93 -1.38
CA THR A 117 17.98 -22.87 -2.33
C THR A 117 18.25 -21.44 -2.76
N PHE A 118 17.21 -20.63 -2.96
CA PHE A 118 17.34 -19.22 -3.28
C PHE A 118 18.02 -18.43 -2.17
N THR A 119 17.58 -18.58 -0.90
CA THR A 119 18.23 -17.92 0.24
C THR A 119 19.72 -18.27 0.31
N ALA A 120 20.06 -19.57 0.20
CA ALA A 120 21.47 -20.01 0.23
C ALA A 120 22.29 -19.45 -0.95
N ALA A 121 21.69 -19.37 -2.14
CA ALA A 121 22.35 -18.79 -3.31
C ALA A 121 22.57 -17.28 -3.15
N VAL A 122 21.62 -16.55 -2.57
CA VAL A 122 21.75 -15.11 -2.29
C VAL A 122 22.86 -14.85 -1.28
N GLU A 123 22.93 -15.62 -0.19
CA GLU A 123 24.01 -15.52 0.80
C GLU A 123 25.39 -15.73 0.16
N ALA A 124 25.53 -16.85 -0.55
CA ALA A 124 26.77 -17.17 -1.26
C ALA A 124 27.13 -16.10 -2.30
N LEU A 125 26.14 -15.52 -2.99
CA LEU A 125 26.40 -14.48 -3.99
C LEU A 125 26.85 -13.17 -3.36
N MET A 126 26.23 -12.75 -2.24
CA MET A 126 26.64 -11.57 -1.47
C MET A 126 28.07 -11.71 -0.92
N ASP A 127 28.48 -12.93 -0.55
CA ASP A 127 29.84 -13.21 -0.07
C ASP A 127 30.89 -13.22 -1.20
N LEU A 128 30.50 -13.68 -2.39
CA LEU A 128 31.38 -13.72 -3.56
C LEU A 128 31.46 -12.38 -4.31
N ALA A 129 30.42 -11.54 -4.21
CA ALA A 129 30.31 -10.25 -4.88
C ALA A 129 29.64 -9.23 -3.94
N ALA A 130 30.44 -8.35 -3.34
CA ALA A 130 29.95 -7.42 -2.31
C ALA A 130 29.05 -6.30 -2.90
N ASP A 131 29.23 -5.96 -4.17
CA ASP A 131 28.49 -4.93 -4.90
C ASP A 131 27.00 -5.28 -5.11
N VAL A 132 26.61 -6.56 -5.06
CA VAL A 132 25.20 -6.96 -5.15
C VAL A 132 24.47 -6.94 -3.80
N ARG A 133 25.17 -6.70 -2.69
CA ARG A 133 24.57 -6.68 -1.35
C ARG A 133 23.38 -5.72 -1.24
N PRO A 134 23.44 -4.46 -1.74
CA PRO A 134 22.29 -3.55 -1.68
C PRO A 134 21.04 -4.12 -2.37
N ALA A 135 21.22 -4.81 -3.50
CA ALA A 135 20.11 -5.39 -4.27
C ALA A 135 19.55 -6.68 -3.65
N LEU A 136 20.36 -7.41 -2.88
CA LEU A 136 20.05 -8.78 -2.45
C LEU A 136 19.83 -8.95 -0.94
N VAL A 137 20.25 -8.00 -0.10
CA VAL A 137 20.17 -8.10 1.36
C VAL A 137 18.75 -8.40 1.85
N ARG A 138 17.75 -7.83 1.17
CA ARG A 138 16.31 -8.06 1.42
C ARG A 138 15.84 -9.52 1.21
N PHE A 139 16.66 -10.39 0.63
CA PHE A 139 16.34 -11.80 0.41
C PHE A 139 17.19 -12.76 1.26
N GLY A 140 18.07 -12.23 2.11
CA GLY A 140 18.95 -13.02 2.98
C GLY A 140 18.25 -13.61 4.21
N SER A 141 18.96 -14.50 4.93
CA SER A 141 18.50 -15.10 6.20
C SER A 141 18.18 -14.08 7.28
N SER A 142 19.00 -13.04 7.44
CA SER A 142 18.83 -12.01 8.47
C SER A 142 17.42 -11.39 8.45
N ARG A 143 16.89 -11.06 7.27
CA ARG A 143 15.50 -10.59 7.14
C ARG A 143 14.50 -11.67 7.51
N ARG A 144 14.70 -12.92 7.06
CA ARG A 144 13.81 -14.04 7.39
C ARG A 144 13.75 -14.28 8.89
N GLU A 145 14.86 -14.15 9.61
CA GLU A 145 14.94 -14.25 11.06
C GLU A 145 14.19 -13.09 11.73
N ARG A 146 14.41 -11.84 11.30
CA ARG A 146 13.63 -10.68 11.80
C ARG A 146 12.13 -10.88 11.59
N LEU A 147 11.73 -11.31 10.40
CA LEU A 147 10.34 -11.65 10.10
C LEU A 147 9.82 -12.75 11.02
N ALA A 148 10.61 -13.79 11.31
CA ALA A 148 10.21 -14.90 12.19
C ALA A 148 9.97 -14.45 13.64
N ARG A 149 10.67 -13.42 14.12
CA ARG A 149 10.51 -12.86 15.47
C ARG A 149 9.20 -12.09 15.68
N LEU A 150 8.50 -11.71 14.61
CA LEU A 150 7.21 -11.01 14.73
C LEU A 150 6.14 -11.90 15.38
N THR A 151 5.52 -11.39 16.44
CA THR A 151 4.41 -12.07 17.13
C THR A 151 3.18 -12.18 16.21
N PRO A 152 2.26 -13.12 16.48
CA PRO A 152 1.01 -13.22 15.72
C PRO A 152 0.20 -11.93 15.71
N GLU A 153 0.21 -11.18 16.82
CA GLU A 153 -0.49 -9.90 16.94
C GLU A 153 0.16 -8.81 16.08
N GLN A 154 1.49 -8.67 16.13
CA GLN A 154 2.23 -7.75 15.27
C GLN A 154 1.96 -8.03 13.79
N ARG A 155 1.96 -9.31 13.39
CA ARG A 155 1.64 -9.71 12.01
C ARG A 155 0.23 -9.30 11.61
N ARG A 156 -0.76 -9.48 12.48
CA ARG A 156 -2.14 -9.06 12.19
C ARG A 156 -2.23 -7.55 12.01
N SER A 157 -1.66 -6.78 12.93
CA SER A 157 -1.63 -5.32 12.87
C SER A 157 -0.93 -4.82 11.60
N LEU A 158 0.29 -5.32 11.32
CA LEU A 158 1.04 -4.94 10.11
C LEU A 158 0.34 -5.37 8.81
N ALA A 159 -0.39 -6.49 8.81
CA ALA A 159 -1.17 -6.90 7.65
C ALA A 159 -2.33 -5.93 7.36
N MET A 160 -3.02 -5.47 8.41
CA MET A 160 -4.08 -4.49 8.30
C MET A 160 -3.56 -3.14 7.81
N GLN A 161 -2.53 -2.61 8.47
CA GLN A 161 -1.86 -1.36 8.09
C GLN A 161 -1.33 -1.38 6.66
N LYS A 162 -0.77 -2.51 6.24
CA LYS A 162 -0.35 -2.70 4.86
C LYS A 162 -1.52 -2.60 3.89
N ASP A 163 -2.65 -3.26 4.19
CA ASP A 163 -3.79 -3.29 3.27
C ASP A 163 -4.50 -1.93 3.21
N THR A 164 -4.58 -1.21 4.33
CA THR A 164 -5.11 0.18 4.35
C THR A 164 -4.23 1.12 3.51
N LEU A 165 -2.90 1.06 3.66
CA LEU A 165 -1.96 1.79 2.80
C LEU A 165 -2.11 1.41 1.32
N THR A 166 -2.14 0.11 1.03
CA THR A 166 -2.24 -0.39 -0.34
C THR A 166 -3.56 0.04 -0.98
N THR A 167 -4.64 0.12 -0.19
CA THR A 167 -5.95 0.64 -0.60
C THR A 167 -5.89 2.13 -0.87
N ALA A 168 -5.31 2.92 0.04
CA ALA A 168 -5.16 4.37 -0.15
C ALA A 168 -4.33 4.73 -1.39
N LEU A 169 -3.21 4.02 -1.62
CA LEU A 169 -2.40 4.16 -2.84
C LEU A 169 -3.20 3.83 -4.10
N ALA A 170 -4.03 2.79 -4.07
CA ALA A 170 -4.89 2.42 -5.19
C ALA A 170 -5.97 3.49 -5.49
N ILE A 171 -6.58 4.08 -4.46
CA ILE A 171 -7.55 5.17 -4.61
C ILE A 171 -6.87 6.43 -5.18
N ALA A 172 -5.63 6.72 -4.76
CA ALA A 172 -4.85 7.86 -5.24
C ALA A 172 -4.23 7.67 -6.64
N ASP A 173 -4.40 6.50 -7.26
CA ASP A 173 -3.73 6.10 -8.51
C ASP A 173 -2.19 6.22 -8.44
N ILE A 174 -1.62 5.82 -7.29
CA ILE A 174 -0.17 5.80 -7.05
C ILE A 174 0.34 4.35 -7.15
N ASP A 175 1.54 4.16 -7.71
CA ASP A 175 2.17 2.84 -7.78
C ASP A 175 2.37 2.27 -6.37
N ARG A 176 2.06 0.98 -6.22
CA ARG A 176 2.14 0.22 -4.97
C ARG A 176 3.45 -0.55 -4.83
N ALA A 177 4.35 -0.45 -5.82
CA ALA A 177 5.69 -1.01 -5.74
C ALA A 177 6.47 -0.64 -4.46
N PRO A 178 6.40 0.61 -3.93
CA PRO A 178 7.08 0.99 -2.70
C PRO A 178 6.73 0.13 -1.48
N VAL A 179 5.51 -0.40 -1.41
CA VAL A 179 5.07 -1.29 -0.31
C VAL A 179 5.93 -2.56 -0.23
N GLN A 180 6.56 -2.98 -1.33
CA GLN A 180 7.42 -4.16 -1.39
C GLN A 180 8.85 -3.92 -0.90
N GLU A 181 9.21 -2.67 -0.63
CA GLU A 181 10.51 -2.28 -0.08
C GLU A 181 10.54 -2.39 1.44
N TRP A 182 9.39 -2.70 2.05
CA TRP A 182 9.26 -2.89 3.48
C TRP A 182 10.24 -3.93 4.03
N ASP A 183 11.01 -3.51 5.03
CA ASP A 183 11.92 -4.34 5.80
C ASP A 183 11.70 -4.14 7.29
N PRO A 184 11.63 -5.21 8.12
CA PRO A 184 11.49 -5.05 9.56
C PRO A 184 12.68 -4.25 10.12
N PRO A 185 12.44 -3.27 11.02
CA PRO A 185 13.47 -2.49 11.70
C PRO A 185 14.58 -3.35 12.32
N VAL A 186 15.79 -2.81 12.41
CA VAL A 186 16.97 -3.51 12.94
C VAL A 186 16.89 -3.58 14.48
N ASP A 187 17.37 -4.69 15.05
CA ASP A 187 17.29 -5.15 16.44
C ASP A 187 16.98 -4.10 17.55
N GLY A 188 15.86 -4.30 18.25
CA GLY A 188 15.48 -3.56 19.49
C GLY A 188 14.19 -2.76 19.34
N GLU A 189 13.90 -2.29 18.13
CA GLU A 189 12.70 -1.52 17.81
C GLU A 189 11.56 -2.44 17.41
N ARG A 190 10.43 -2.36 18.13
CA ARG A 190 9.20 -3.03 17.71
C ARG A 190 8.66 -2.28 16.50
N ALA A 191 8.44 -2.97 15.38
CA ALA A 191 7.64 -2.42 14.29
C ALA A 191 6.22 -2.16 14.80
N THR A 192 5.96 -0.94 15.23
CA THR A 192 4.66 -0.47 15.70
C THR A 192 3.79 0.00 14.55
N SER A 193 4.44 0.54 13.50
CA SER A 193 3.82 0.95 12.25
C SER A 193 4.41 0.18 11.07
N PHE A 194 3.60 -0.02 10.04
CA PHE A 194 4.07 -0.52 8.76
C PHE A 194 4.96 0.53 8.08
N LEU A 195 4.75 1.83 8.32
CA LEU A 195 5.59 2.88 7.75
C LEU A 195 7.04 2.80 8.26
N ASP A 196 7.28 2.37 9.51
CA ASP A 196 8.62 2.24 10.11
C ASP A 196 9.59 1.35 9.29
N GLY A 197 9.03 0.41 8.52
CA GLY A 197 9.81 -0.49 7.68
C GLY A 197 10.05 0.00 6.26
N LEU A 198 9.48 1.14 5.87
CA LEU A 198 9.57 1.68 4.51
C LEU A 198 10.76 2.66 4.37
N PRO A 199 11.47 2.67 3.23
CA PRO A 199 12.54 3.64 2.96
C PRO A 199 12.06 5.09 2.99
N GLN A 200 10.80 5.35 2.65
CA GLN A 200 10.20 6.70 2.64
C GLN A 200 10.23 7.38 4.01
N MET A 201 10.23 6.61 5.11
CA MET A 201 10.44 7.13 6.47
C MET A 201 11.92 7.37 6.79
N ARG A 202 12.84 6.67 6.12
CA ARG A 202 14.29 6.75 6.39
C ARG A 202 14.98 7.89 5.64
N GLU A 203 14.41 8.33 4.53
CA GLU A 203 15.02 9.32 3.62
C GLU A 203 14.53 10.77 3.86
N ARG A 204 13.52 11.00 4.69
CA ARG A 204 13.06 12.34 5.07
C ARG A 204 12.94 12.45 6.58
N GLU A 205 13.59 13.44 7.17
CA GLU A 205 13.30 13.82 8.56
C GLU A 205 11.82 14.20 8.67
N ASP A 206 11.15 13.70 9.72
CA ASP A 206 9.72 13.90 10.02
C ASP A 206 9.26 15.37 9.82
N LEU A 207 10.16 16.34 10.00
CA LEU A 207 9.94 17.77 9.86
C LEU A 207 9.45 18.22 8.46
N MET A 208 9.89 17.59 7.36
CA MET A 208 9.46 17.99 6.00
C MET A 208 8.09 17.42 5.63
N VAL A 209 7.75 16.19 6.06
CA VAL A 209 6.42 15.61 5.87
C VAL A 209 5.39 16.38 6.69
N VAL A 210 5.76 16.77 7.91
CA VAL A 210 4.98 17.64 8.78
C VAL A 210 4.75 19.02 8.16
N ALA A 211 5.75 19.65 7.55
CA ALA A 211 5.59 20.94 6.88
C ALA A 211 4.63 20.89 5.67
N ASP A 212 4.55 19.76 4.98
CA ASP A 212 3.62 19.56 3.87
C ASP A 212 2.18 19.34 4.33
N LEU A 213 1.96 18.65 5.45
CA LEU A 213 0.65 18.52 6.09
C LEU A 213 0.05 19.86 6.51
N MET A 214 0.89 20.85 6.83
CA MET A 214 0.47 22.22 7.14
C MET A 214 -0.14 22.97 5.94
N ARG A 215 0.02 22.46 4.71
CA ARG A 215 -0.55 23.09 3.50
C ARG A 215 -1.95 22.63 3.17
N VAL A 216 -2.43 21.55 3.80
CA VAL A 216 -3.81 21.07 3.64
C VAL A 216 -4.67 21.86 4.65
N PRO A 217 -5.52 22.79 4.20
CA PRO A 217 -6.29 23.64 5.11
C PRO A 217 -7.17 22.79 6.02
N GLY A 218 -7.08 23.02 7.33
CA GLY A 218 -7.85 22.26 8.31
C GLY A 218 -7.16 21.02 8.87
N PHE A 219 -5.95 20.64 8.41
CA PHE A 219 -5.22 19.45 8.88
C PHE A 219 -3.94 19.76 9.66
N GLU A 220 -3.80 20.97 10.18
CA GLU A 220 -2.62 21.43 10.94
C GLU A 220 -2.41 20.61 12.22
N PHE A 221 -3.46 19.99 12.75
CA PHE A 221 -3.47 19.16 13.95
C PHE A 221 -2.78 17.79 13.77
N VAL A 222 -2.62 17.32 12.54
CA VAL A 222 -1.97 16.04 12.26
C VAL A 222 -0.50 16.06 12.70
N ARG A 223 0.13 17.25 12.74
CA ARG A 223 1.50 17.47 13.24
C ARG A 223 1.74 16.94 14.65
N GLU A 224 0.76 17.08 15.54
CA GLU A 224 0.90 16.70 16.96
C GLU A 224 0.85 15.19 17.17
N VAL A 225 0.36 14.44 16.17
CA VAL A 225 0.17 12.98 16.21
C VAL A 225 1.00 12.24 15.17
N ALA A 226 1.71 12.96 14.29
CA ALA A 226 2.47 12.45 13.15
C ALA A 226 3.79 11.73 13.54
N HIS A 227 3.80 10.97 14.62
CA HIS A 227 4.82 9.93 14.81
C HIS A 227 4.51 8.78 13.84
N GLY A 228 5.14 8.78 12.66
CA GLY A 228 4.90 7.78 11.62
C GLY A 228 4.00 8.28 10.48
N ALA A 229 4.49 9.26 9.71
CA ALA A 229 3.83 9.77 8.51
C ALA A 229 4.73 9.62 7.28
N ALA A 230 4.19 9.12 6.17
CA ALA A 230 4.92 8.93 4.92
C ALA A 230 4.18 9.60 3.75
N GLN A 231 4.95 10.15 2.81
CA GLN A 231 4.42 10.74 1.58
C GLN A 231 4.72 9.83 0.39
N PHE A 232 3.70 9.62 -0.44
CA PHE A 232 3.79 8.90 -1.71
C PHE A 232 3.29 9.81 -2.81
N GLU A 233 3.88 9.67 -4.00
CA GLU A 233 3.59 10.62 -5.07
C GLU A 233 3.58 9.94 -6.44
N SER A 234 2.75 10.47 -7.34
CA SER A 234 2.83 10.27 -8.79
C SER A 234 3.14 11.61 -9.48
N GLU A 235 3.05 11.67 -10.81
CA GLU A 235 3.19 12.92 -11.56
C GLU A 235 2.09 13.94 -11.21
N ARG A 236 0.88 13.46 -10.90
CA ARG A 236 -0.31 14.31 -10.71
C ARG A 236 -0.83 14.33 -9.28
N THR A 237 -0.52 13.31 -8.51
CA THR A 237 -1.11 13.11 -7.19
C THR A 237 -0.05 13.05 -6.11
N ARG A 238 -0.37 13.55 -4.94
CA ARG A 238 0.34 13.35 -3.69
C ARG A 238 -0.60 12.68 -2.70
N LEU A 239 -0.08 11.71 -1.95
CA LEU A 239 -0.79 11.01 -0.89
C LEU A 239 0.06 11.07 0.37
N THR A 240 -0.46 11.69 1.40
CA THR A 240 0.14 11.67 2.73
C THR A 240 -0.59 10.65 3.59
N VAL A 241 0.17 9.71 4.17
CA VAL A 241 -0.38 8.64 5.01
C VAL A 241 0.20 8.76 6.41
N VAL A 242 -0.67 8.73 7.41
CA VAL A 242 -0.32 8.73 8.83
C VAL A 242 -0.81 7.43 9.44
N MET A 243 0.09 6.73 10.13
CA MET A 243 -0.22 5.50 10.86
C MET A 243 0.37 5.59 12.25
N ALA A 244 -0.50 5.63 13.27
CA ALA A 244 -0.08 5.48 14.65
C ALA A 244 -1.02 4.53 15.41
N ASN A 245 -0.83 4.38 16.72
CA ASN A 245 -1.37 3.25 17.49
C ASN A 245 -2.92 3.19 17.50
N HIS A 246 -3.41 2.06 16.96
CA HIS A 246 -4.79 1.77 16.51
C HIS A 246 -5.92 1.86 17.55
N LEU A 247 -5.62 1.77 18.85
CA LEU A 247 -6.67 1.39 19.81
C LEU A 247 -7.85 2.37 19.92
N PRO A 248 -7.69 3.70 20.07
CA PRO A 248 -8.81 4.48 20.56
C PRO A 248 -9.49 5.42 19.54
N LEU A 249 -9.03 5.47 18.27
CA LEU A 249 -9.85 6.03 17.16
C LEU A 249 -10.80 4.96 16.57
N GLU A 250 -10.42 3.67 16.61
CA GLU A 250 -11.35 2.54 16.44
C GLU A 250 -12.50 2.64 17.48
N GLU A 251 -12.20 3.02 18.73
CA GLU A 251 -13.24 3.21 19.76
C GLU A 251 -14.18 4.40 19.49
N GLN A 252 -13.72 5.45 18.81
CA GLN A 252 -14.53 6.67 18.60
C GLN A 252 -15.26 6.71 17.25
N LEU A 253 -14.57 6.42 16.15
CA LEU A 253 -15.17 6.40 14.80
C LEU A 253 -15.52 4.99 14.32
N GLY A 254 -14.95 3.94 14.92
CA GLY A 254 -15.11 2.57 14.42
C GLY A 254 -14.51 2.42 13.03
N ALA A 255 -13.25 2.84 12.83
CA ALA A 255 -12.62 2.88 11.52
C ALA A 255 -11.19 2.35 11.54
N ASP A 256 -10.81 1.59 10.50
CA ASP A 256 -9.41 1.17 10.27
C ASP A 256 -8.71 2.02 9.19
N LEU A 257 -9.49 2.61 8.27
CA LEU A 257 -9.02 3.55 7.26
C LEU A 257 -9.94 4.76 7.21
N VAL A 258 -9.35 5.95 7.30
CA VAL A 258 -10.00 7.21 6.97
C VAL A 258 -9.26 7.82 5.79
N TYR A 259 -9.97 7.95 4.67
CA TYR A 259 -9.45 8.51 3.43
C TYR A 259 -10.08 9.88 3.18
N PHE A 260 -9.26 10.89 2.94
CA PHE A 260 -9.68 12.23 2.58
C PHE A 260 -9.19 12.60 1.18
N ASN A 261 -10.13 12.97 0.32
CA ASN A 261 -9.88 13.54 -0.99
C ASN A 261 -9.96 15.07 -0.88
N GLU A 262 -8.82 15.75 -0.97
CA GLU A 262 -8.75 17.21 -0.80
C GLU A 262 -9.45 17.94 -1.95
N THR A 263 -9.26 17.48 -3.19
CA THR A 263 -9.84 18.10 -4.40
C THR A 263 -11.36 18.25 -4.31
N TYR A 264 -12.03 17.24 -3.78
CA TYR A 264 -13.50 17.23 -3.63
C TYR A 264 -13.97 17.46 -2.19
N ARG A 265 -13.03 17.73 -1.26
CA ARG A 265 -13.25 17.78 0.20
C ARG A 265 -14.19 16.67 0.67
N SER A 266 -13.78 15.42 0.45
CA SER A 266 -14.62 14.23 0.69
C SER A 266 -13.92 13.22 1.57
N PHE A 267 -14.58 12.79 2.63
CA PHE A 267 -14.16 11.67 3.46
C PHE A 267 -14.84 10.37 3.06
N VAL A 268 -14.08 9.30 3.17
CA VAL A 268 -14.56 7.91 3.18
C VAL A 268 -13.91 7.19 4.35
N ILE A 269 -14.72 6.47 5.12
CA ILE A 269 -14.34 5.75 6.33
C ILE A 269 -14.61 4.27 6.10
N VAL A 270 -13.62 3.43 6.34
CA VAL A 270 -13.72 1.97 6.15
C VAL A 270 -13.37 1.24 7.44
N GLN A 271 -14.28 0.38 7.88
CA GLN A 271 -14.04 -0.61 8.92
C GLN A 271 -13.89 -1.99 8.32
N TYR A 272 -12.82 -2.67 8.69
CA TYR A 272 -12.48 -4.00 8.25
C TYR A 272 -13.04 -5.03 9.22
N LYS A 273 -13.51 -6.14 8.66
CA LYS A 273 -13.90 -7.32 9.42
C LYS A 273 -13.38 -8.58 8.78
N ALA A 274 -12.65 -9.35 9.58
CA ALA A 274 -12.08 -10.62 9.17
C ALA A 274 -13.17 -11.68 9.09
N MET A 275 -13.22 -12.38 7.97
CA MET A 275 -14.01 -13.59 7.74
C MET A 275 -13.17 -14.81 8.14
N GLU A 276 -13.81 -15.78 8.78
CA GLU A 276 -13.21 -17.05 9.16
C GLU A 276 -13.24 -18.03 7.99
N GLY A 277 -12.28 -18.95 7.98
CA GLY A 277 -12.32 -20.10 7.08
C GLY A 277 -13.40 -21.08 7.51
N ASP A 278 -14.16 -21.57 6.54
CA ASP A 278 -15.17 -22.62 6.69
C ASP A 278 -14.98 -23.64 5.56
N ASP A 279 -15.12 -24.93 5.88
CA ASP A 279 -14.81 -26.02 4.95
C ASP A 279 -15.81 -26.06 3.78
N ASP A 280 -17.08 -25.72 4.05
CA ASP A 280 -18.16 -25.79 3.07
C ASP A 280 -18.36 -24.44 2.35
N ASP A 281 -18.33 -23.34 3.11
CA ASP A 281 -18.69 -22.00 2.62
C ASP A 281 -17.47 -21.10 2.30
N GLY A 282 -16.26 -21.60 2.53
CA GLY A 282 -15.02 -20.89 2.25
C GLY A 282 -14.70 -19.79 3.26
N ALA A 283 -15.13 -18.55 3.01
CA ALA A 283 -14.91 -17.42 3.92
C ALA A 283 -16.24 -16.92 4.46
N VAL A 284 -16.40 -16.97 5.79
CA VAL A 284 -17.68 -16.70 6.47
C VAL A 284 -17.52 -15.62 7.54
N PHE A 285 -18.49 -14.71 7.60
CA PHE A 285 -18.66 -13.78 8.72
C PHE A 285 -19.92 -14.16 9.49
N ARG A 286 -19.81 -14.39 10.80
CA ARG A 286 -20.92 -14.89 11.62
C ARG A 286 -21.60 -13.76 12.38
N LEU A 287 -22.92 -13.82 12.46
CA LEU A 287 -23.78 -12.88 13.18
C LEU A 287 -24.68 -13.61 14.19
N PRO A 288 -25.05 -12.95 15.31
CA PRO A 288 -24.73 -11.56 15.67
C PRO A 288 -23.28 -11.37 16.17
N SER A 289 -22.76 -10.15 16.06
CA SER A 289 -21.47 -9.75 16.64
C SER A 289 -21.67 -8.51 17.52
N ALA A 290 -21.51 -8.67 18.84
CA ALA A 290 -21.70 -7.57 19.79
C ALA A 290 -20.72 -6.41 19.57
N GLN A 291 -19.46 -6.72 19.20
CA GLN A 291 -18.47 -5.70 18.89
C GLN A 291 -18.87 -4.91 17.63
N LEU A 292 -19.28 -5.61 16.56
CA LEU A 292 -19.72 -4.93 15.34
C LEU A 292 -20.97 -4.09 15.58
N ALA A 293 -21.93 -4.57 16.39
CA ALA A 293 -23.12 -3.79 16.73
C ALA A 293 -22.78 -2.44 17.37
N LEU A 294 -21.81 -2.40 18.29
CA LEU A 294 -21.34 -1.15 18.91
C LEU A 294 -20.68 -0.21 17.92
N GLU A 295 -19.92 -0.74 16.96
CA GLU A 295 -19.28 0.06 15.91
C GLU A 295 -20.30 0.63 14.93
N LEU A 296 -21.30 -0.17 14.54
CA LEU A 296 -22.40 0.27 13.67
C LEU A 296 -23.22 1.38 14.35
N GLU A 297 -23.54 1.24 15.63
CA GLU A 297 -24.25 2.28 16.38
C GLU A 297 -23.48 3.61 16.38
N ARG A 298 -22.15 3.57 16.50
CA ARG A 298 -21.31 4.77 16.39
C ARG A 298 -21.35 5.35 14.99
N MET A 299 -21.18 4.55 13.94
CA MET A 299 -21.24 5.02 12.55
C MET A 299 -22.59 5.67 12.25
N GLU A 300 -23.68 5.08 12.75
CA GLU A 300 -25.03 5.60 12.58
C GLU A 300 -25.22 6.96 13.23
N ARG A 301 -24.76 7.11 14.49
CA ARG A 301 -24.80 8.39 15.19
C ARG A 301 -24.06 9.48 14.42
N HIS A 302 -22.89 9.17 13.87
CA HIS A 302 -22.16 10.11 13.04
C HIS A 302 -22.89 10.40 11.72
N LEU A 303 -23.45 9.38 11.05
CA LEU A 303 -24.21 9.56 9.83
C LEU A 303 -25.46 10.43 10.05
N GLU A 304 -26.14 10.31 11.19
CA GLU A 304 -27.25 11.18 11.58
C GLU A 304 -26.81 12.64 11.75
N LEU A 305 -25.65 12.88 12.39
CA LEU A 305 -25.07 14.22 12.49
C LEU A 305 -24.76 14.80 11.10
N LEU A 306 -24.20 13.99 10.20
CA LEU A 306 -23.88 14.41 8.83
C LEU A 306 -25.14 14.70 8.00
N ARG A 307 -26.22 13.93 8.19
CA ARG A 307 -27.53 14.18 7.54
C ARG A 307 -28.19 15.48 7.98
N GLY A 308 -27.78 16.04 9.12
CA GLY A 308 -28.21 17.36 9.58
C GLY A 308 -27.53 18.53 8.85
N CYS A 309 -26.53 18.27 8.01
CA CYS A 309 -25.85 19.31 7.24
C CYS A 309 -26.74 19.87 6.13
N PRO A 310 -26.48 21.11 5.67
CA PRO A 310 -27.12 21.65 4.48
C PRO A 310 -26.95 20.72 3.28
N GLN A 311 -27.97 20.65 2.42
CA GLN A 311 -27.85 19.94 1.16
C GLN A 311 -26.80 20.60 0.27
N ASN A 312 -26.03 19.78 -0.45
CA ASN A 312 -25.04 20.28 -1.39
C ASN A 312 -25.73 21.12 -2.50
N ALA A 313 -25.24 22.34 -2.68
CA ALA A 313 -25.72 23.27 -3.69
C ALA A 313 -24.81 23.36 -4.93
N THR A 314 -23.71 22.62 -4.96
CA THR A 314 -22.65 22.79 -5.98
C THR A 314 -22.47 21.54 -6.85
N ARG A 315 -22.07 21.73 -8.10
CA ARG A 315 -21.73 20.60 -8.99
C ARG A 315 -20.54 19.77 -8.47
N GLN A 316 -19.58 20.41 -7.80
CA GLN A 316 -18.36 19.77 -7.31
C GLN A 316 -18.61 18.93 -6.06
N GLY A 317 -19.62 19.29 -5.26
CA GLY A 317 -20.04 18.52 -4.10
C GLY A 317 -21.02 17.38 -4.40
N TYR A 318 -21.37 17.13 -5.68
CA TYR A 318 -22.31 16.06 -6.02
C TYR A 318 -21.77 14.69 -5.59
N ARG A 319 -22.64 13.88 -4.98
CA ARG A 319 -22.39 12.49 -4.64
C ARG A 319 -23.53 11.62 -5.16
N MET A 320 -23.20 10.44 -5.67
CA MET A 320 -24.19 9.38 -5.90
C MET A 320 -24.73 8.84 -4.58
N LEU A 321 -23.89 8.85 -3.53
CA LEU A 321 -24.26 8.44 -2.18
C LEU A 321 -23.51 9.28 -1.13
N GLU A 322 -24.27 10.04 -0.34
CA GLU A 322 -23.79 10.84 0.80
C GLU A 322 -23.67 9.99 2.08
N ASN A 323 -22.98 8.85 1.97
CA ASN A 323 -22.68 7.96 3.09
C ASN A 323 -21.19 7.61 3.04
N PRO A 324 -20.38 8.10 3.99
CA PRO A 324 -18.94 7.84 4.00
C PRO A 324 -18.56 6.50 4.63
N PHE A 325 -19.49 5.78 5.28
CA PHE A 325 -19.18 4.60 6.08
C PHE A 325 -19.30 3.30 5.28
N PHE A 326 -18.20 2.54 5.26
CA PHE A 326 -18.10 1.24 4.59
C PHE A 326 -17.60 0.17 5.54
N LEU A 327 -18.12 -1.05 5.37
CA LEU A 327 -17.54 -2.27 5.89
C LEU A 327 -16.78 -2.99 4.78
N LYS A 328 -15.55 -3.41 5.06
CA LYS A 328 -14.81 -4.35 4.22
C LYS A 328 -14.81 -5.72 4.90
N LEU A 329 -15.57 -6.67 4.38
CA LEU A 329 -15.43 -8.07 4.78
C LEU A 329 -14.35 -8.72 3.92
N CYS A 330 -13.33 -9.28 4.57
CA CYS A 330 -12.25 -9.96 3.87
C CYS A 330 -11.79 -11.20 4.64
N PRO A 331 -11.30 -12.26 3.96
CA PRO A 331 -10.65 -13.38 4.63
C PRO A 331 -9.54 -12.89 5.56
N ARG A 332 -9.31 -13.61 6.66
CA ARG A 332 -8.26 -13.27 7.61
C ARG A 332 -6.92 -12.99 6.91
N MET A 333 -6.42 -11.78 7.11
CA MET A 333 -5.24 -11.29 6.42
C MET A 333 -3.99 -12.07 6.84
N GLN A 334 -3.18 -12.42 5.85
CA GLN A 334 -1.86 -13.00 6.09
C GLN A 334 -0.81 -11.92 5.82
N PHE A 335 0.07 -11.69 6.79
CA PHE A 335 1.15 -10.72 6.61
C PHE A 335 2.16 -11.21 5.57
N THR A 336 2.02 -10.71 4.34
CA THR A 336 2.90 -11.01 3.21
C THR A 336 3.61 -9.74 2.79
N PRO A 337 4.71 -9.32 3.44
CA PRO A 337 5.33 -7.99 3.25
C PRO A 337 5.75 -7.73 1.81
N ASP A 338 6.11 -8.77 1.06
CA ASP A 338 6.56 -8.64 -0.33
C ASP A 338 5.39 -8.51 -1.34
N SER A 339 4.14 -8.75 -0.95
CA SER A 339 2.99 -8.69 -1.87
C SER A 339 2.47 -7.26 -2.08
N GLN A 340 2.32 -6.79 -3.31
CA GLN A 340 1.63 -5.51 -3.60
C GLN A 340 0.11 -5.69 -3.84
N ALA A 341 -0.43 -6.90 -3.61
CA ALA A 341 -1.85 -7.18 -3.82
C ALA A 341 -2.70 -6.51 -2.74
N LEU A 342 -3.87 -5.98 -3.14
CA LEU A 342 -4.94 -5.72 -2.18
C LEU A 342 -5.46 -7.05 -1.65
N VAL A 343 -5.76 -7.11 -0.36
CA VAL A 343 -6.52 -8.20 0.23
C VAL A 343 -7.87 -8.24 -0.47
N LYS A 344 -8.25 -9.42 -0.95
CA LYS A 344 -9.58 -9.63 -1.55
C LYS A 344 -10.64 -9.37 -0.49
N GLY A 345 -11.65 -8.60 -0.84
CA GLY A 345 -12.72 -8.23 0.07
C GLY A 345 -13.94 -7.77 -0.70
N MET A 346 -15.07 -7.78 0.00
CA MET A 346 -16.29 -7.11 -0.40
C MET A 346 -16.44 -5.84 0.43
N TYR A 347 -16.75 -4.72 -0.22
CA TYR A 347 -17.14 -3.48 0.43
C TYR A 347 -18.65 -3.35 0.39
N LEU A 348 -19.21 -2.99 1.54
CA LEU A 348 -20.63 -2.77 1.77
C LEU A 348 -20.76 -1.39 2.41
N THR A 349 -21.67 -0.56 1.90
CA THR A 349 -22.04 0.68 2.60
C THR A 349 -22.75 0.32 3.90
N LEU A 350 -22.76 1.22 4.88
CA LEU A 350 -23.50 1.03 6.12
C LEU A 350 -24.99 0.73 5.86
N ASP A 351 -25.62 1.44 4.92
CA ASP A 351 -27.02 1.20 4.57
C ASP A 351 -27.23 -0.19 3.95
N HIS A 352 -26.29 -0.66 3.12
CA HIS A 352 -26.39 -1.99 2.53
C HIS A 352 -26.19 -3.10 3.58
N TRP A 353 -25.30 -2.90 4.54
CA TRP A 353 -25.10 -3.81 5.66
C TRP A 353 -26.39 -4.00 6.48
N LYS A 354 -27.10 -2.91 6.78
CA LYS A 354 -28.37 -2.97 7.51
C LYS A 354 -29.41 -3.84 6.83
N LEU A 355 -29.49 -3.77 5.49
CA LEU A 355 -30.39 -4.62 4.72
C LEU A 355 -30.01 -6.10 4.84
N ILE A 356 -28.71 -6.42 4.76
CA ILE A 356 -28.21 -7.79 4.94
C ILE A 356 -28.50 -8.30 6.35
N GLU A 357 -28.28 -7.47 7.37
CA GLU A 357 -28.53 -7.85 8.75
C GLU A 357 -30.02 -8.07 9.03
N ALA A 358 -30.91 -7.28 8.42
CA ALA A 358 -32.36 -7.43 8.57
C ALA A 358 -32.96 -8.58 7.73
N ASP A 359 -32.20 -9.15 6.80
CA ASP A 359 -32.71 -10.17 5.88
C ASP A 359 -32.99 -11.50 6.59
N GLU A 360 -34.27 -11.86 6.69
CA GLU A 360 -34.73 -13.12 7.29
C GLU A 360 -34.24 -14.35 6.52
N THR A 361 -33.96 -14.22 5.22
CA THR A 361 -33.44 -15.33 4.39
C THR A 361 -32.01 -15.71 4.77
N MET A 362 -31.28 -14.85 5.49
CA MET A 362 -29.93 -15.13 6.00
C MET A 362 -29.95 -15.93 7.31
N VAL A 363 -31.12 -16.15 7.92
CA VAL A 363 -31.26 -16.86 9.19
C VAL A 363 -31.18 -18.37 8.96
N GLY A 364 -30.11 -18.98 9.48
CA GLY A 364 -29.92 -20.42 9.45
C GLY A 364 -30.86 -21.17 10.41
N SER A 365 -30.89 -22.49 10.28
CA SER A 365 -31.77 -23.39 11.06
C SER A 365 -31.61 -23.29 12.59
N ARG A 366 -30.51 -22.73 13.08
CA ARG A 366 -30.22 -22.52 14.50
C ARG A 366 -30.37 -21.06 14.95
N GLY A 367 -30.98 -20.20 14.13
CA GLY A 367 -31.22 -18.78 14.46
C GLY A 367 -30.01 -17.85 14.30
N GLY A 368 -28.82 -18.37 13.98
CA GLY A 368 -27.65 -17.56 13.61
C GLY A 368 -27.67 -17.17 12.13
N ARG A 369 -26.89 -16.15 11.75
CA ARG A 369 -26.71 -15.75 10.34
C ARG A 369 -25.24 -15.87 9.93
N ILE A 370 -25.01 -16.17 8.66
CA ILE A 370 -23.67 -16.14 8.05
C ILE A 370 -23.69 -15.26 6.81
N VAL A 371 -22.64 -14.47 6.62
CA VAL A 371 -22.41 -13.71 5.41
C VAL A 371 -21.20 -14.31 4.69
N THR A 372 -21.38 -14.68 3.43
CA THR A 372 -20.40 -15.32 2.56
C THR A 372 -20.40 -14.62 1.20
N TYR A 373 -19.38 -14.86 0.38
CA TYR A 373 -19.38 -14.33 -0.99
C TYR A 373 -20.52 -14.90 -1.85
N GLY A 374 -21.05 -16.08 -1.49
CA GLY A 374 -22.12 -16.74 -2.23
C GLY A 374 -23.51 -16.23 -1.90
N ASN A 375 -23.74 -15.73 -0.67
CA ASN A 375 -25.07 -15.31 -0.23
C ASN A 375 -25.25 -13.78 -0.10
N VAL A 376 -24.17 -13.00 0.05
CA VAL A 376 -24.25 -11.53 0.25
C VAL A 376 -24.91 -10.77 -0.90
N GLY A 377 -25.05 -11.40 -2.07
CA GLY A 377 -25.57 -10.77 -3.27
C GLY A 377 -24.57 -9.76 -3.86
N ARG A 378 -25.08 -8.58 -4.24
CA ARG A 378 -24.26 -7.55 -4.90
C ARG A 378 -23.34 -6.88 -3.89
N HIS A 379 -22.06 -6.74 -4.22
CA HIS A 379 -21.11 -5.99 -3.40
C HIS A 379 -20.10 -5.26 -4.27
N LEU A 380 -19.41 -4.27 -3.71
CA LEU A 380 -18.29 -3.63 -4.39
C LEU A 380 -17.04 -4.48 -4.17
N ASP A 381 -16.35 -4.88 -5.23
CA ASP A 381 -15.00 -5.42 -5.11
C ASP A 381 -13.98 -4.29 -4.92
N ASN A 382 -12.71 -4.65 -4.73
CA ASN A 382 -11.62 -3.67 -4.60
C ASN A 382 -11.57 -2.66 -5.78
N SER A 383 -11.84 -3.10 -7.01
CA SER A 383 -11.72 -2.23 -8.19
C SER A 383 -12.89 -1.27 -8.28
N ALA A 384 -14.10 -1.75 -8.02
CA ALA A 384 -15.31 -0.93 -8.00
C ALA A 384 -15.25 0.10 -6.87
N PHE A 385 -14.84 -0.32 -5.67
CA PHE A 385 -14.65 0.58 -4.53
C PHE A 385 -13.62 1.67 -4.83
N VAL A 386 -12.43 1.30 -5.31
CA VAL A 386 -11.38 2.27 -5.69
C VAL A 386 -11.91 3.31 -6.68
N ARG A 387 -12.65 2.89 -7.72
CA ARG A 387 -13.19 3.80 -8.74
C ARG A 387 -14.20 4.80 -8.17
N VAL A 388 -15.12 4.36 -7.31
CA VAL A 388 -16.14 5.28 -6.78
C VAL A 388 -15.57 6.25 -5.75
N VAL A 389 -14.51 5.87 -5.04
CA VAL A 389 -13.86 6.73 -4.02
C VAL A 389 -12.83 7.69 -4.64
N ALA A 390 -12.07 7.26 -5.66
CA ALA A 390 -10.98 8.05 -6.25
C ALA A 390 -11.42 9.42 -6.77
N ASP A 391 -12.62 9.45 -7.36
CA ASP A 391 -13.25 10.65 -7.93
C ASP A 391 -14.37 11.21 -7.04
N ALA A 392 -14.45 10.78 -5.77
CA ALA A 392 -15.44 11.21 -4.79
C ALA A 392 -16.90 11.11 -5.28
N TRP A 393 -17.25 10.04 -6.00
CA TRP A 393 -18.65 9.74 -6.33
C TRP A 393 -19.46 9.32 -5.09
N VAL A 394 -18.78 8.84 -4.07
CA VAL A 394 -19.33 8.48 -2.76
C VAL A 394 -18.49 9.12 -1.66
N GLY A 395 -19.11 9.35 -0.50
CA GLY A 395 -18.45 9.97 0.64
C GLY A 395 -19.22 11.18 1.16
N THR A 396 -18.57 11.99 1.96
CA THR A 396 -19.16 13.24 2.47
C THR A 396 -19.23 14.33 1.40
N THR A 397 -20.22 15.21 1.53
CA THR A 397 -20.20 16.54 0.89
C THR A 397 -19.19 17.47 1.59
N VAL A 398 -19.00 18.67 1.05
CA VAL A 398 -18.09 19.67 1.64
C VAL A 398 -18.52 20.04 3.07
N GLU A 399 -19.81 20.32 3.25
CA GLU A 399 -20.40 20.72 4.53
C GLU A 399 -20.31 19.58 5.56
N GLN A 400 -20.55 18.35 5.12
CA GLN A 400 -20.38 17.16 5.94
C GLN A 400 -18.92 16.93 6.33
N SER A 401 -17.98 17.20 5.43
CA SER A 401 -16.55 17.12 5.72
C SER A 401 -16.13 18.12 6.78
N ASP A 402 -16.66 19.35 6.79
CA ASP A 402 -16.36 20.35 7.83
C ASP A 402 -16.81 19.88 9.23
N VAL A 403 -17.90 19.12 9.32
CA VAL A 403 -18.33 18.49 10.59
C VAL A 403 -17.39 17.35 10.98
N LEU A 404 -17.09 16.46 10.03
CA LEU A 404 -16.29 15.27 10.30
C LEU A 404 -14.82 15.60 10.61
N GLU A 405 -14.27 16.63 9.97
CA GLU A 405 -12.92 17.13 10.22
C GLU A 405 -12.76 17.57 11.68
N ARG A 406 -13.75 18.28 12.24
CA ARG A 406 -13.73 18.70 13.66
C ARG A 406 -13.75 17.51 14.59
N LEU A 407 -14.58 16.51 14.31
CA LEU A 407 -14.63 15.27 15.09
C LEU A 407 -13.30 14.52 15.04
N ILE A 408 -12.72 14.37 13.85
CA ILE A 408 -11.41 13.72 13.67
C ILE A 408 -10.32 14.50 14.43
N ARG A 409 -10.35 15.84 14.37
CA ARG A 409 -9.43 16.71 15.11
C ARG A 409 -9.50 16.51 16.61
N GLU A 410 -10.71 16.45 17.17
CA GLU A 410 -10.92 16.17 18.59
C GLU A 410 -10.37 14.80 19.01
N VAL A 411 -10.56 13.77 18.16
CA VAL A 411 -9.98 12.44 18.42
C VAL A 411 -8.46 12.49 18.41
N LEU A 412 -7.88 13.12 17.38
CA LEU A 412 -6.43 13.20 17.19
C LEU A 412 -5.72 13.96 18.32
N ALA A 413 -6.30 15.05 18.83
CA ALA A 413 -5.76 15.82 19.95
C ALA A 413 -5.60 15.02 21.25
N THR A 414 -6.26 13.86 21.37
CA THR A 414 -6.12 12.99 22.54
C THR A 414 -5.01 11.93 22.41
N GLY A 415 -4.17 12.00 21.37
CA GLY A 415 -2.94 11.20 21.21
C GLY A 415 -3.11 9.80 20.63
N ARG A 416 -4.05 9.61 19.69
CA ARG A 416 -4.61 8.31 19.29
C ARG A 416 -4.71 8.24 17.77
N THR A 417 -4.46 7.10 17.12
CA THR A 417 -4.46 7.15 15.64
C THR A 417 -4.74 5.83 14.92
N VAL A 418 -5.34 5.97 13.74
CA VAL A 418 -5.76 4.96 12.75
C VAL A 418 -5.02 5.28 11.45
N THR A 419 -5.13 4.45 10.41
CA THR A 419 -4.58 4.83 9.09
C THR A 419 -5.38 6.00 8.53
N PHE A 420 -4.76 7.18 8.50
CA PHE A 420 -5.31 8.38 7.90
C PHE A 420 -4.58 8.69 6.59
N ALA A 421 -5.31 8.87 5.49
CA ALA A 421 -4.72 9.08 4.17
C ALA A 421 -5.33 10.30 3.48
N VAL A 422 -4.49 11.28 3.11
CA VAL A 422 -4.89 12.53 2.45
C VAL A 422 -4.35 12.55 1.03
N LYS A 423 -5.26 12.55 0.05
CA LYS A 423 -4.93 12.73 -1.37
C LYS A 423 -5.07 14.20 -1.74
N SER A 424 -4.03 14.73 -2.39
CA SER A 424 -3.99 16.06 -2.98
C SER A 424 -3.46 16.03 -4.41
N ASP A 425 -3.91 16.97 -5.24
CA ASP A 425 -3.38 17.13 -6.59
C ASP A 425 -2.10 17.97 -6.56
N LYS A 426 -1.13 17.62 -7.42
CA LYS A 426 0.09 18.40 -7.59
C LYS A 426 -0.15 19.52 -8.59
N PRO A 427 0.37 20.74 -8.33
CA PRO A 427 0.41 21.78 -9.35
C PRO A 427 1.24 21.29 -10.55
N PRO A 428 0.86 21.63 -11.79
CA PRO A 428 1.60 21.20 -12.96
C PRO A 428 3.05 21.72 -12.91
N PRO A 429 4.01 20.98 -13.50
CA PRO A 429 5.41 21.39 -13.57
C PRO A 429 5.54 22.65 -14.43
N GLY A 430 5.41 23.81 -13.79
CA GLY A 430 5.39 25.15 -14.40
C GLY A 430 4.85 26.20 -13.42
N ASP A 431 3.90 25.83 -12.57
CA ASP A 431 3.27 26.76 -11.62
C ASP A 431 4.01 26.83 -10.28
N ALA A 432 4.88 25.85 -9.97
CA ALA A 432 5.67 25.84 -8.73
C ALA A 432 6.75 26.95 -8.67
N GLU A 433 7.31 27.34 -9.83
CA GLU A 433 8.23 28.49 -9.92
C GLU A 433 7.49 29.83 -9.82
N GLN A 434 6.23 29.91 -10.25
CA GLN A 434 5.43 31.13 -10.14
C GLN A 434 4.83 31.32 -8.75
N ALA A 435 4.43 30.24 -8.07
CA ALA A 435 3.99 30.29 -6.68
C ALA A 435 5.12 30.78 -5.74
N SER A 436 6.37 30.39 -6.00
CA SER A 436 7.53 30.87 -5.23
C SER A 436 7.91 32.33 -5.53
N ALA A 437 7.50 32.86 -6.70
CA ALA A 437 7.76 34.24 -7.10
C ALA A 437 6.68 35.23 -6.64
N MET A 438 5.48 34.75 -6.28
CA MET A 438 4.41 35.60 -5.72
C MET A 438 4.55 35.88 -4.21
N ASP A 439 5.43 35.17 -3.50
CA ASP A 439 5.69 35.36 -2.07
C ASP A 439 6.75 36.43 -1.74
N PHE A 440 7.22 37.21 -2.73
CA PHE A 440 8.20 38.30 -2.54
C PHE A 440 7.75 39.68 -3.07
N ILE A 441 6.45 39.97 -3.09
CA ILE A 441 6.01 41.37 -3.16
C ILE A 441 5.94 41.92 -1.73
N GLN A 442 7.02 42.56 -1.29
CA GLN A 442 7.00 43.37 -0.07
C GLN A 442 5.96 44.49 -0.22
N PRO A 443 5.18 44.81 0.83
CA PRO A 443 4.29 45.97 0.79
C PRO A 443 5.13 47.24 0.63
N HIS A 444 4.87 47.97 -0.45
CA HIS A 444 5.36 49.34 -0.61
C HIS A 444 4.78 50.20 0.52
N ASP A 445 5.65 50.86 1.28
CA ASP A 445 5.29 51.87 2.26
C ASP A 445 4.42 52.97 1.62
N GLU A 446 3.14 53.01 1.99
CA GLU A 446 2.33 54.23 1.87
C GLU A 446 2.72 55.17 3.01
N GLN A 447 3.72 56.02 2.76
CA GLN A 447 3.94 57.22 3.57
C GLN A 447 2.90 58.27 3.17
N GLU A 448 1.87 58.45 4.02
CA GLU A 448 1.04 59.65 4.01
C GLU A 448 1.91 60.93 4.12
N PRO A 449 1.70 61.96 3.29
CA PRO A 449 2.39 63.23 3.46
C PRO A 449 1.74 64.04 4.58
N PRO A 450 2.51 64.85 5.34
CA PRO A 450 1.98 65.59 6.47
C PRO A 450 1.12 66.77 6.01
N LEU A 451 -0.04 66.91 6.67
CA LEU A 451 -0.89 68.09 6.65
C LEU A 451 -0.11 69.34 7.07
N VAL A 452 0.12 70.25 6.12
CA VAL A 452 0.56 71.63 6.41
C VAL A 452 -0.68 72.52 6.49
N VAL A 453 -0.98 72.98 7.70
CA VAL A 453 -1.98 74.03 7.98
C VAL A 453 -1.25 75.38 8.06
N SER A 454 -1.66 76.34 7.20
CA SER A 454 -1.53 77.82 7.31
C SER A 454 -1.58 78.42 5.89
N ILE A 455 -2.33 79.46 5.50
CA ILE A 455 -3.08 80.54 6.18
C ILE A 455 -4.17 81.03 5.21
N GLY A 456 -5.34 81.37 5.75
CA GLY A 456 -6.35 82.25 5.18
C GLY A 456 -7.20 82.78 6.31
#